data_AF-A0A239R2Q6-F1
#
_entry.id   AF-A0A239R2Q6-F1
#
_cell.length_a   1.000
_cell.length_b   1.000
_cell.length_c   1.000
_cell.angle_alpha   90.00
_cell.angle_beta   90.00
_cell.angle_gamma   90.00
#
_symmetry.space_group_name_H-M   'P 1'
#
loop_
_entity.id
_entity.type
_entity.pdbx_description
1 polymer ?
#
loop_
_entity_poly.entity_id
_entity_poly.type
_entity_poly.pdbx_seq_one_letter_code
_entity_poly.pdbx_strand_id
1 'polypeptide(L)'
;MSFISKIFGKKEEEQRVGGMEDFMTLIRVYFQAVMAADLNITNLAALPDLRTFKATLKVPTQNNKLGLAEKSRCKKMFKELYDLDDNFTKEIETSIRKRCKKPQDVQTYMYQFSGFSQDLLMLTGNLMKFKLRLPSFMKSAIRTMTEKTVNDIFTKNDFSDPGVMKAVVAIRQYNQKLGFSQEWITDFVFKIVMLAKKEKQPQGN
;
A
#
# COMPACT_ATOMS: atom_id res chain seq x y z
N MET A 1 -14.45 0.61 -12.62
CA MET A 1 -13.40 -0.31 -13.10
C MET A 1 -12.06 0.32 -12.84
N SER A 2 -11.24 -0.30 -11.98
CA SER A 2 -9.79 -0.26 -12.16
C SER A 2 -9.10 -1.44 -11.47
N PHE A 3 -8.36 -2.19 -12.29
CA PHE A 3 -7.07 -2.82 -12.04
C PHE A 3 -6.18 -2.22 -13.15
N ILE A 4 -5.91 -0.91 -13.04
CA ILE A 4 -5.27 -0.08 -14.07
C ILE A 4 -6.03 -0.22 -15.41
N SER A 5 -7.34 -0.01 -15.23
CA SER A 5 -8.51 -0.05 -16.14
C SER A 5 -8.47 -1.02 -17.34
N LYS A 6 -7.94 -2.22 -17.12
CA LYS A 6 -7.82 -3.36 -18.06
C LYS A 6 -6.76 -3.22 -19.17
N ILE A 7 -5.52 -2.82 -18.81
CA ILE A 7 -4.25 -2.97 -19.58
C ILE A 7 -3.61 -1.65 -20.11
N PHE A 8 -4.29 -0.49 -20.09
CA PHE A 8 -3.95 0.77 -20.80
C PHE A 8 -4.32 0.80 -22.31
N GLY A 9 -5.43 1.50 -22.62
CA GLY A 9 -5.90 1.96 -23.94
C GLY A 9 -7.43 2.13 -23.89
N LYS A 10 -8.08 3.30 -24.06
CA LYS A 10 -7.82 4.51 -24.88
C LYS A 10 -7.57 5.78 -24.04
N LYS A 11 -6.88 6.73 -24.66
CA LYS A 11 -6.35 8.02 -24.16
C LYS A 11 -7.39 9.08 -23.71
N GLU A 12 -8.52 8.70 -23.10
CA GLU A 12 -9.55 9.70 -22.71
C GLU A 12 -10.01 9.61 -21.23
N GLU A 13 -9.51 8.65 -20.44
CA GLU A 13 -9.83 8.55 -19.00
C GLU A 13 -8.58 8.54 -18.09
N GLU A 14 -7.67 9.51 -18.24
CA GLU A 14 -6.46 9.68 -17.39
C GLU A 14 -6.78 9.86 -15.87
N GLN A 15 -8.05 10.02 -15.50
CA GLN A 15 -8.47 10.25 -14.13
C GLN A 15 -8.88 8.98 -13.35
N ARG A 16 -9.15 7.84 -14.02
CA ARG A 16 -9.55 6.59 -13.32
C ARG A 16 -8.43 5.57 -13.13
N VAL A 17 -7.34 5.67 -13.89
CA VAL A 17 -6.19 4.79 -13.75
C VAL A 17 -5.34 5.22 -12.56
N GLY A 18 -4.98 4.27 -11.70
CA GLY A 18 -4.10 4.53 -10.57
C GLY A 18 -4.82 5.14 -9.37
N GLY A 19 -6.11 4.82 -9.18
CA GLY A 19 -6.88 5.22 -8.00
C GLY A 19 -6.44 4.51 -6.72
N MET A 20 -7.15 4.78 -5.62
CA MET A 20 -6.85 4.18 -4.31
C MET A 20 -7.00 2.65 -4.32
N GLU A 21 -8.03 2.11 -4.98
CA GLU A 21 -8.26 0.67 -5.09
C GLU A 21 -7.13 -0.04 -5.85
N ASP A 22 -6.68 0.55 -6.96
CA ASP A 22 -5.53 0.06 -7.74
C ASP A 22 -4.27 0.05 -6.90
N PHE A 23 -4.05 1.11 -6.12
CA PHE A 23 -2.85 1.27 -5.31
C PHE A 23 -2.77 0.17 -4.24
N MET A 24 -3.87 -0.03 -3.51
CA MET A 24 -3.97 -1.09 -2.50
C MET A 24 -3.82 -2.48 -3.12
N THR A 25 -4.39 -2.69 -4.31
CA THR A 25 -4.26 -3.96 -5.04
C THR A 25 -2.82 -4.19 -5.50
N LEU A 26 -2.15 -3.17 -6.04
CA LEU A 26 -0.76 -3.27 -6.48
C LEU A 26 0.19 -3.61 -5.31
N ILE A 27 -0.07 -3.07 -4.12
CA ILE A 27 0.64 -3.46 -2.88
C ILE A 27 0.44 -4.94 -2.57
N ARG A 28 -0.80 -5.44 -2.57
CA ARG A 28 -1.09 -6.86 -2.30
C ARG A 28 -0.45 -7.79 -3.34
N VAL A 29 -0.51 -7.42 -4.62
CA VAL A 29 0.17 -8.15 -5.70
C VAL A 29 1.66 -8.20 -5.45
N TYR A 30 2.27 -7.06 -5.09
CA TYR A 30 3.69 -6.99 -4.81
C TYR A 30 4.08 -7.85 -3.62
N PHE A 31 3.28 -7.86 -2.55
CA PHE A 31 3.49 -8.72 -1.39
C PHE A 31 3.47 -10.20 -1.79
N GLN A 32 2.44 -10.61 -2.52
CA GLN A 32 2.30 -11.98 -3.01
C GLN A 32 3.42 -12.37 -3.98
N ALA A 33 3.91 -11.44 -4.82
CA ALA A 33 5.04 -11.67 -5.71
C ALA A 33 6.35 -11.90 -4.94
N VAL A 34 6.62 -11.09 -3.91
CA VAL A 34 7.81 -11.28 -3.05
C VAL A 34 7.72 -12.61 -2.32
N MET A 35 6.58 -12.93 -1.71
CA MET A 35 6.38 -14.21 -1.03
C MET A 35 6.50 -15.40 -1.98
N ALA A 36 5.98 -15.31 -3.20
CA ALA A 36 6.10 -16.36 -4.20
C ALA A 36 7.56 -16.66 -4.55
N ALA A 37 8.33 -15.61 -4.81
CA ALA A 37 9.72 -15.72 -5.19
C ALA A 37 10.60 -16.23 -4.04
N ASP A 38 10.43 -15.68 -2.84
CA ASP A 38 11.30 -15.98 -1.68
C ASP A 38 10.96 -17.34 -1.04
N LEU A 39 9.69 -17.78 -1.10
CA LEU A 39 9.24 -19.06 -0.53
C LEU A 39 9.08 -20.18 -1.58
N ASN A 40 9.43 -19.93 -2.84
CA ASN A 40 9.26 -20.83 -3.99
C ASN A 40 7.81 -21.39 -4.10
N ILE A 41 6.80 -20.54 -3.89
CA ILE A 41 5.40 -20.94 -4.07
C ILE A 41 5.11 -21.07 -5.56
N THR A 42 4.66 -22.24 -5.99
CA THR A 42 4.32 -22.54 -7.39
C THR A 42 2.81 -22.56 -7.65
N ASN A 43 2.00 -22.73 -6.60
CA ASN A 43 0.54 -22.77 -6.73
C ASN A 43 -0.07 -21.36 -6.66
N LEU A 44 -0.49 -20.83 -7.81
CA LEU A 44 -1.17 -19.53 -7.92
C LEU A 44 -2.50 -19.45 -7.15
N ALA A 45 -3.14 -20.58 -6.80
CA ALA A 45 -4.35 -20.56 -5.98
C ALA A 45 -4.10 -20.00 -4.58
N ALA A 46 -2.87 -20.10 -4.06
CA ALA A 46 -2.48 -19.52 -2.78
C ALA A 46 -2.29 -18.00 -2.83
N LEU A 47 -2.25 -17.41 -4.03
CA LEU A 47 -1.87 -16.01 -4.29
C LEU A 47 -2.86 -15.36 -5.28
N PRO A 48 -4.11 -15.08 -4.86
CA PRO A 48 -5.20 -14.71 -5.77
C PRO A 48 -5.00 -13.37 -6.48
N ASP A 49 -4.43 -12.36 -5.80
CA ASP A 49 -4.14 -11.05 -6.43
C ASP A 49 -3.03 -11.21 -7.48
N LEU A 50 -1.96 -11.95 -7.16
CA LEU A 50 -0.85 -12.24 -8.08
C LEU A 50 -1.33 -13.02 -9.30
N ARG A 51 -2.19 -14.02 -9.10
CA ARG A 51 -2.81 -14.80 -10.18
C ARG A 51 -3.58 -13.88 -11.13
N THR A 52 -4.43 -13.02 -10.57
CA THR A 52 -5.24 -12.09 -11.34
C THR A 52 -4.35 -11.12 -12.11
N PHE A 53 -3.35 -10.53 -11.45
CA PHE A 53 -2.39 -9.62 -12.06
C PHE A 53 -1.63 -10.27 -13.23
N LYS A 54 -1.09 -11.47 -13.01
CA LYS A 54 -0.33 -12.22 -14.01
C LYS A 54 -1.18 -12.55 -15.24
N ALA A 55 -2.41 -13.05 -15.03
CA ALA A 55 -3.33 -13.39 -16.11
C ALA A 55 -3.73 -12.16 -16.91
N THR A 56 -4.05 -11.07 -16.21
CA THR A 56 -4.43 -9.79 -16.81
C THR A 56 -3.32 -9.19 -17.67
N LEU A 57 -2.12 -9.04 -17.09
CA LEU A 57 -1.01 -8.33 -17.75
C LEU A 57 -0.15 -9.27 -18.59
N LYS A 58 -0.55 -10.54 -18.71
CA LYS A 58 0.17 -11.60 -19.43
C LYS A 58 1.65 -11.64 -19.05
N VAL A 59 1.95 -11.50 -17.76
CA VAL A 59 3.33 -11.47 -17.27
C VAL A 59 3.92 -12.89 -17.40
N PRO A 60 5.01 -13.10 -18.15
CA PRO A 60 5.60 -14.43 -18.28
C PRO A 60 6.25 -14.85 -16.97
N THR A 61 6.26 -16.16 -16.70
CA THR A 61 7.06 -16.70 -15.60
C THR A 61 8.53 -16.60 -15.96
N GLN A 62 9.37 -16.14 -15.03
CA GLN A 62 10.80 -16.00 -15.26
C GLN A 62 11.55 -17.13 -14.55
N ASN A 63 12.42 -17.84 -15.25
CA ASN A 63 13.24 -18.93 -14.71
C ASN A 63 12.40 -20.00 -13.97
N ASN A 64 11.21 -20.32 -14.49
CA ASN A 64 10.25 -21.25 -13.86
C ASN A 64 9.82 -20.88 -12.42
N LYS A 65 10.05 -19.63 -11.98
CA LYS A 65 9.67 -19.12 -10.66
C LYS A 65 8.59 -18.05 -10.77
N LEU A 66 7.54 -18.20 -9.96
CA LEU A 66 6.54 -17.16 -9.79
C LEU A 66 7.10 -16.01 -8.96
N GLY A 67 6.61 -14.80 -9.21
CA GLY A 67 6.90 -13.62 -8.40
C GLY A 67 8.06 -12.78 -8.92
N LEU A 68 9.03 -13.34 -9.66
CA LEU A 68 10.20 -12.57 -10.14
C LEU A 68 9.81 -11.50 -11.16
N ALA A 69 9.11 -11.89 -12.23
CA ALA A 69 8.69 -10.98 -13.28
C ALA A 69 7.57 -10.04 -12.79
N GLU A 70 6.64 -10.55 -11.99
CA GLU A 70 5.54 -9.78 -11.42
C GLU A 70 6.04 -8.69 -10.47
N LYS A 71 7.02 -9.01 -9.61
CA LYS A 71 7.70 -8.06 -8.73
C LYS A 71 8.35 -6.94 -9.54
N SER A 72 9.12 -7.27 -10.59
CA SER A 72 9.76 -6.28 -11.46
C SER A 72 8.73 -5.37 -12.14
N ARG A 73 7.63 -5.93 -12.63
CA ARG A 73 6.53 -5.16 -13.24
C ARG A 73 5.86 -4.22 -12.24
N CYS A 74 5.59 -4.70 -11.03
CA CYS A 74 5.00 -3.89 -9.96
C CYS A 74 5.89 -2.71 -9.55
N LYS A 75 7.21 -2.91 -9.44
CA LYS A 75 8.16 -1.81 -9.14
C LYS A 75 8.05 -0.67 -10.16
N LYS A 76 8.02 -1.01 -11.46
CA LYS A 76 7.83 -0.02 -12.52
C LYS A 76 6.50 0.72 -12.37
N MET A 77 5.43 -0.01 -12.07
CA MET A 77 4.10 0.57 -11.87
C MET A 77 4.03 1.48 -10.64
N PHE A 78 4.71 1.14 -9.53
CA PHE A 78 4.83 2.04 -8.38
C PHE A 78 5.50 3.36 -8.74
N LYS A 79 6.60 3.30 -9.50
CA LYS A 79 7.31 4.50 -9.95
C LYS A 79 6.49 5.32 -10.94
N GLU A 80 5.95 4.68 -11.97
CA GLU A 80 5.27 5.36 -13.08
C GLU A 80 3.90 5.94 -12.68
N LEU A 81 3.13 5.23 -11.86
CA LEU A 81 1.75 5.63 -11.54
C LEU A 81 1.63 6.38 -10.22
N TYR A 82 2.54 6.09 -9.29
CA TYR A 82 2.45 6.58 -7.92
C TYR A 82 3.66 7.38 -7.48
N ASP A 83 4.69 7.58 -8.31
CA ASP A 83 5.88 8.35 -7.94
C ASP A 83 6.48 7.86 -6.60
N LEU A 84 6.51 6.53 -6.42
CA LEU A 84 7.13 5.86 -5.28
C LEU A 84 8.44 5.23 -5.74
N ASP A 85 9.48 5.46 -4.96
CA ASP A 85 10.82 5.02 -5.29
C ASP A 85 11.07 3.53 -4.97
N ASP A 86 12.29 3.07 -5.25
CA ASP A 86 12.68 1.70 -4.96
C ASP A 86 12.76 1.43 -3.45
N ASN A 87 12.99 2.44 -2.60
CA ASN A 87 13.09 2.26 -1.16
C ASN A 87 11.75 1.84 -0.56
N PHE A 88 10.64 2.41 -1.06
CA PHE A 88 9.29 1.95 -0.70
C PHE A 88 9.13 0.43 -0.88
N THR A 89 9.61 -0.12 -2.01
CA THR A 89 9.50 -1.55 -2.29
C THR A 89 10.56 -2.40 -1.57
N LYS A 90 11.73 -1.84 -1.25
CA LYS A 90 12.77 -2.52 -0.46
C LYS A 90 12.34 -2.75 0.99
N GLU A 91 11.63 -1.80 1.61
CA GLU A 91 11.09 -1.99 2.96
C GLU A 91 10.04 -3.10 3.00
N ILE A 92 9.17 -3.18 2.00
CA ILE A 92 8.23 -4.30 1.83
C ILE A 92 8.98 -5.63 1.75
N GLU A 93 9.99 -5.72 0.89
CA GLU A 93 10.81 -6.93 0.77
C GLU A 93 11.47 -7.30 2.10
N THR A 94 11.99 -6.32 2.82
CA THR A 94 12.66 -6.52 4.11
C THR A 94 11.69 -7.01 5.18
N SER A 95 10.51 -6.41 5.27
CA SER A 95 9.43 -6.83 6.16
C SER A 95 9.02 -8.28 5.90
N ILE A 96 8.69 -8.61 4.65
CA ILE A 96 8.27 -9.95 4.25
C ILE A 96 9.39 -10.97 4.52
N ARG A 97 10.63 -10.69 4.15
CA ARG A 97 11.75 -11.61 4.41
C ARG A 97 12.00 -11.85 5.88
N LYS A 98 11.75 -10.87 6.75
CA LYS A 98 11.90 -11.04 8.21
C LYS A 98 10.77 -11.88 8.80
N ARG A 99 9.55 -11.80 8.26
CA ARG A 99 8.34 -12.34 8.89
C ARG A 99 7.72 -13.55 8.22
N CYS A 100 7.95 -13.75 6.93
CA CYS A 100 7.48 -14.88 6.16
C CYS A 100 8.67 -15.80 5.85
N LYS A 101 8.75 -16.93 6.55
CA LYS A 101 9.80 -17.94 6.37
C LYS A 101 9.27 -19.24 5.77
N LYS A 102 7.97 -19.47 5.87
CA LYS A 102 7.28 -20.65 5.33
C LYS A 102 5.94 -20.26 4.68
N PRO A 103 5.39 -21.08 3.77
CA PRO A 103 4.14 -20.77 3.07
C PRO A 103 2.94 -20.45 3.99
N GLN A 104 2.89 -21.03 5.19
CA GLN A 104 1.81 -20.78 6.16
C GLN A 104 1.81 -19.34 6.68
N ASP A 105 2.96 -18.66 6.68
CA ASP A 105 3.09 -17.29 7.17
C ASP A 105 2.43 -16.27 6.22
N VAL A 106 2.21 -16.65 4.95
CA VAL A 106 1.62 -15.78 3.91
C VAL A 106 0.27 -15.22 4.35
N GLN A 107 -0.66 -16.10 4.75
CA GLN A 107 -2.01 -15.69 5.14
C GLN A 107 -1.99 -14.84 6.41
N THR A 108 -1.17 -15.23 7.39
CA THR A 108 -1.02 -14.48 8.64
C THR A 108 -0.47 -13.08 8.40
N TYR A 109 0.56 -12.94 7.55
CA TYR A 109 1.14 -11.64 7.23
C TYR A 109 0.16 -10.76 6.46
N MET A 110 -0.56 -11.31 5.47
CA MET A 110 -1.57 -10.57 4.72
C MET A 110 -2.71 -10.08 5.62
N TYR A 111 -3.16 -10.90 6.57
CA TYR A 111 -4.16 -10.51 7.56
C TYR A 111 -3.66 -9.37 8.47
N GLN A 112 -2.43 -9.48 8.97
CA GLN A 112 -1.81 -8.43 9.80
C GLN A 112 -1.69 -7.11 9.04
N PHE A 113 -1.26 -7.15 7.77
CA PHE A 113 -1.16 -5.97 6.95
C PHE A 113 -2.53 -5.35 6.65
N SER A 114 -3.56 -6.17 6.44
CA SER A 114 -4.93 -5.69 6.23
C SER A 114 -5.45 -4.94 7.47
N GLY A 115 -5.29 -5.53 8.67
CA GLY A 115 -5.67 -4.89 9.93
C GLY A 115 -4.88 -3.59 10.18
N PHE A 116 -3.57 -3.64 9.98
CA PHE A 116 -2.71 -2.45 10.05
C PHE A 116 -3.18 -1.33 9.14
N SER A 117 -3.41 -1.62 7.85
CA SER A 117 -3.81 -0.62 6.86
C SER A 117 -5.17 -0.02 7.21
N GLN A 118 -6.13 -0.86 7.61
CA GLN A 118 -7.47 -0.40 7.98
C GLN A 118 -7.41 0.56 9.19
N ASP A 119 -6.77 0.14 10.27
CA ASP A 119 -6.70 0.95 11.50
C ASP A 119 -5.91 2.24 11.27
N LEU A 120 -4.79 2.16 10.55
CA LEU A 120 -3.95 3.31 10.22
C LEU A 120 -4.70 4.35 9.37
N LEU A 121 -5.40 3.92 8.33
CA LEU A 121 -6.12 4.83 7.44
C LEU A 121 -7.35 5.43 8.11
N MET A 122 -8.08 4.66 8.90
CA MET A 122 -9.20 5.16 9.69
C MET A 122 -8.74 6.20 10.72
N LEU A 123 -7.67 5.89 11.46
CA LEU A 123 -7.12 6.78 12.47
C LEU A 123 -6.56 8.06 11.84
N THR A 124 -5.79 7.94 10.77
CA THR A 124 -5.26 9.09 10.04
C THR A 124 -6.41 9.94 9.49
N GLY A 125 -7.45 9.32 8.91
CA GLY A 125 -8.63 10.03 8.44
C GLY A 125 -9.31 10.85 9.54
N ASN A 126 -9.41 10.30 10.75
CA ASN A 126 -9.93 11.00 11.92
C ASN A 126 -9.01 12.16 12.35
N LEU A 127 -7.73 11.88 12.60
CA LEU A 127 -6.74 12.86 13.09
C LEU A 127 -6.44 13.98 12.07
N MET A 128 -6.60 13.70 10.78
CA MET A 128 -6.37 14.65 9.70
C MET A 128 -7.66 15.25 9.14
N LYS A 129 -8.85 15.01 9.71
CA LYS A 129 -10.15 15.46 9.16
C LYS A 129 -10.18 16.94 8.73
N PHE A 130 -9.59 17.82 9.54
CA PHE A 130 -9.46 19.25 9.22
C PHE A 130 -8.30 19.55 8.27
N LYS A 131 -7.20 18.80 8.40
CA LYS A 131 -5.96 18.92 7.60
C LYS A 131 -6.16 18.49 6.14
N LEU A 132 -7.08 17.55 5.90
CA LEU A 132 -7.48 17.08 4.57
C LEU A 132 -8.25 18.13 3.75
N ARG A 133 -8.67 19.25 4.38
CA ARG A 133 -9.32 20.38 3.69
C ARG A 133 -8.33 21.28 2.95
N LEU A 134 -7.02 21.12 3.15
CA LEU A 134 -6.02 21.86 2.39
C LEU A 134 -6.15 21.57 0.89
N PRO A 135 -5.98 22.57 0.01
CA PRO A 135 -5.95 22.35 -1.43
C PRO A 135 -4.86 21.35 -1.85
N SER A 136 -5.13 20.55 -2.89
CA SER A 136 -4.22 19.49 -3.37
C SER A 136 -2.87 20.01 -3.89
N PHE A 137 -2.76 21.31 -4.20
CA PHE A 137 -1.50 21.93 -4.62
C PHE A 137 -0.52 22.13 -3.45
N MET A 138 -1.00 22.14 -2.19
CA MET A 138 -0.16 22.25 -0.99
C MET A 138 0.42 20.89 -0.57
N LYS A 139 0.99 20.14 -1.53
CA LYS A 139 1.50 18.78 -1.32
C LYS A 139 2.50 18.70 -0.16
N SER A 140 3.42 19.66 -0.07
CA SER A 140 4.43 19.71 1.00
C SER A 140 3.80 19.87 2.39
N ALA A 141 2.79 20.73 2.52
CA ALA A 141 2.09 20.88 3.80
C ALA A 141 1.33 19.61 4.19
N ILE A 142 0.67 18.95 3.23
CA ILE A 142 0.00 17.66 3.47
C ILE A 142 1.03 16.63 3.91
N ARG A 143 2.20 16.56 3.26
CA ARG A 143 3.29 15.66 3.60
C ARG A 143 3.79 15.89 5.04
N THR A 144 4.15 17.11 5.41
CA THR A 144 4.60 17.45 6.78
C THR A 144 3.53 17.12 7.83
N MET A 145 2.26 17.32 7.51
CA MET A 145 1.16 16.95 8.40
C MET A 145 0.98 15.44 8.54
N THR A 146 1.18 14.69 7.45
CA THR A 146 1.19 13.23 7.49
C THR A 146 2.34 12.73 8.35
N GLU A 147 3.56 13.24 8.15
CA GLU A 147 4.75 12.92 8.97
C GLU A 147 4.48 13.17 10.46
N LYS A 148 3.95 14.35 10.80
CA LYS A 148 3.60 14.66 12.19
C LYS A 148 2.56 13.69 12.74
N THR A 149 1.54 13.36 11.97
CA THR A 149 0.47 12.45 12.41
C THR A 149 1.00 11.04 12.63
N VAL A 150 1.87 10.54 11.75
CA VAL A 150 2.54 9.24 11.90
C VAL A 150 3.45 9.27 13.12
N ASN A 151 4.25 10.33 13.30
CA ASN A 151 5.09 10.48 14.48
C ASN A 151 4.27 10.46 15.78
N ASP A 152 3.16 11.20 15.84
CA ASP A 152 2.26 11.22 16.99
C ASP A 152 1.71 9.80 17.26
N ILE A 153 1.31 9.05 16.23
CA ILE A 153 0.86 7.66 16.37
C ILE A 153 1.94 6.78 17.01
N PHE A 154 3.22 6.99 16.75
CA PHE A 154 4.29 6.13 17.30
C PHE A 154 4.94 6.63 18.59
N THR A 155 4.82 7.93 18.92
CA THR A 155 5.55 8.53 20.05
C THR A 155 4.63 9.07 21.14
N LYS A 156 3.41 9.50 20.81
CA LYS A 156 2.49 10.12 21.76
C LYS A 156 1.74 9.08 22.60
N ASN A 157 1.63 9.29 23.91
CA ASN A 157 0.96 8.34 24.83
C ASN A 157 -0.24 8.96 25.57
N ASP A 158 -0.61 10.20 25.27
CA ASP A 158 -1.60 11.02 25.96
C ASP A 158 -2.71 11.47 25.00
N PHE A 159 -3.33 10.52 24.30
CA PHE A 159 -4.54 10.78 23.53
C PHE A 159 -5.74 10.89 24.47
N SER A 160 -6.47 12.01 24.38
CA SER A 160 -7.66 12.28 25.22
C SER A 160 -8.86 11.41 24.84
N ASP A 161 -8.93 10.93 23.60
CA ASP A 161 -9.97 10.02 23.12
C ASP A 161 -9.53 8.55 23.34
N PRO A 162 -10.25 7.78 24.19
CA PRO A 162 -9.93 6.37 24.44
C PRO A 162 -9.98 5.48 23.18
N GLY A 163 -10.85 5.80 22.22
CA GLY A 163 -10.94 5.10 20.94
C GLY A 163 -9.70 5.32 20.07
N VAL A 164 -9.20 6.56 20.05
CA VAL A 164 -7.92 6.90 19.41
C VAL A 164 -6.77 6.16 20.06
N MET A 165 -6.72 6.11 21.40
CA MET A 165 -5.68 5.37 22.12
C MET A 165 -5.68 3.88 21.75
N LYS A 166 -6.87 3.24 21.74
CA LYS A 166 -7.01 1.82 21.37
C LYS A 166 -6.51 1.55 19.95
N ALA A 167 -6.86 2.40 18.99
CA ALA A 167 -6.40 2.29 17.61
C ALA A 167 -4.87 2.47 17.50
N VAL A 168 -4.30 3.44 18.22
CA VAL A 168 -2.85 3.66 18.28
C VAL A 168 -2.12 2.41 18.79
N VAL A 169 -2.59 1.81 19.89
CA VAL A 169 -2.01 0.58 20.44
C VAL A 169 -2.08 -0.56 19.44
N ALA A 170 -3.23 -0.75 18.77
CA ALA A 170 -3.38 -1.78 17.74
C ALA A 170 -2.41 -1.58 16.56
N ILE A 171 -2.32 -0.36 16.02
CA ILE A 171 -1.39 -0.02 14.93
C ILE A 171 0.06 -0.30 15.33
N ARG A 172 0.47 0.07 16.55
CA ARG A 172 1.82 -0.22 17.07
C ARG A 172 2.07 -1.71 17.18
N GLN A 173 1.12 -2.49 17.69
CA GLN A 173 1.24 -3.94 17.79
C GLN A 173 1.36 -4.61 16.41
N TYR A 174 0.58 -4.16 15.43
CA TYR A 174 0.74 -4.62 14.06
C TYR A 174 2.10 -4.23 13.50
N ASN A 175 2.55 -2.98 13.68
CA ASN A 175 3.83 -2.55 13.13
C ASN A 175 5.04 -3.17 13.84
N GLN A 176 4.94 -3.59 15.10
CA GLN A 176 5.97 -4.43 15.74
C GLN A 176 6.16 -5.74 14.98
N LYS A 177 5.07 -6.30 14.44
CA LYS A 177 5.10 -7.52 13.61
C LYS A 177 5.54 -7.18 12.18
N LEU A 178 4.97 -6.19 11.52
CA LEU A 178 5.33 -5.87 10.13
C LEU A 178 6.74 -5.26 10.03
N GLY A 179 7.05 -4.26 10.86
CA GLY A 179 8.39 -3.68 10.94
C GLY A 179 8.66 -2.63 9.87
N PHE A 180 7.63 -1.89 9.45
CA PHE A 180 7.78 -0.74 8.55
C PHE A 180 8.32 0.47 9.31
N SER A 181 9.18 1.25 8.66
CA SER A 181 9.66 2.52 9.20
C SER A 181 8.53 3.57 9.25
N GLN A 182 8.69 4.60 10.09
CA GLN A 182 7.74 5.72 10.08
C GLN A 182 7.75 6.48 8.75
N GLU A 183 8.88 6.48 8.04
CA GLU A 183 9.03 7.06 6.70
C GLU A 183 8.17 6.30 5.68
N TRP A 184 8.27 4.97 5.64
CA TRP A 184 7.44 4.14 4.77
C TRP A 184 5.95 4.30 5.05
N ILE A 185 5.58 4.34 6.33
CA ILE A 185 4.18 4.54 6.76
C ILE A 185 3.68 5.92 6.33
N THR A 186 4.54 6.94 6.42
CA THR A 186 4.23 8.29 5.94
C THR A 186 4.00 8.29 4.43
N ASP A 187 4.88 7.67 3.64
CA ASP A 187 4.73 7.60 2.17
C ASP A 187 3.44 6.89 1.78
N PHE A 188 3.15 5.77 2.42
CA PHE A 188 1.92 4.99 2.22
C PHE A 188 0.67 5.83 2.50
N VAL A 189 0.60 6.46 3.67
CA VAL A 189 -0.55 7.28 4.08
C VAL A 189 -0.68 8.52 3.20
N PHE A 190 0.43 9.21 2.95
CA PHE A 190 0.45 10.41 2.10
C PHE A 190 -0.06 10.09 0.70
N LYS A 191 0.38 8.97 0.10
CA LYS A 191 -0.09 8.55 -1.21
C LYS A 191 -1.59 8.33 -1.24
N ILE A 192 -2.14 7.60 -0.27
CA ILE A 192 -3.58 7.34 -0.17
C ILE A 192 -4.36 8.63 0.00
N VAL A 193 -3.88 9.56 0.83
CA VAL A 193 -4.49 10.87 1.02
C VAL A 193 -4.53 11.66 -0.29
N MET A 194 -3.43 11.68 -1.04
CA MET A 194 -3.37 12.37 -2.33
C MET A 194 -4.32 11.74 -3.36
N LEU A 195 -4.41 10.40 -3.40
CA LEU A 195 -5.34 9.69 -4.28
C LEU A 195 -6.80 9.99 -3.92
N ALA A 196 -7.16 9.90 -2.64
CA ALA A 196 -8.51 10.21 -2.17
C ALA A 196 -8.90 11.67 -2.44
N LYS A 197 -7.94 12.61 -2.43
CA LYS A 197 -8.18 14.00 -2.79
C LYS A 197 -8.38 14.20 -4.29
N LYS A 198 -7.63 13.45 -5.13
CA LYS A 198 -7.82 13.46 -6.59
C LYS A 198 -9.20 12.92 -6.97
N GLU A 199 -9.65 11.85 -6.33
CA GLU A 199 -10.96 11.23 -6.57
C GLU A 199 -12.15 12.11 -6.16
N LYS A 200 -11.98 12.99 -5.16
CA LYS A 200 -13.03 13.89 -4.65
C LYS A 200 -13.19 15.20 -5.44
N GLN A 201 -12.27 15.54 -6.33
CA GLN A 201 -12.43 16.74 -7.16
C GLN A 201 -13.61 16.52 -8.11
N PRO A 202 -14.58 17.45 -8.21
CA PRO A 202 -15.66 17.32 -9.16
C PRO A 202 -15.06 17.16 -10.57
N GLN A 203 -15.46 16.11 -11.26
CA GLN A 203 -15.15 15.92 -12.67
C GLN A 203 -15.80 17.09 -13.39
N GLY A 204 -15.00 18.09 -13.76
CA GLY A 204 -15.48 19.20 -14.56
C GLY A 204 -16.07 18.65 -15.85
N ASN A 205 -17.33 19.01 -16.13
CA ASN A 205 -17.96 18.85 -17.44
C ASN A 205 -17.12 19.52 -18.52
#